data_AF-A0A708A2R8-F1
#
_entry.id   AF-A0A708A2R8-F1
#
_cell.length_a   1.000
_cell.length_b   1.000
_cell.length_c   1.000
_cell.angle_alpha   90.00
_cell.angle_beta   90.00
_cell.angle_gamma   90.00
#
_symmetry.space_group_name_H-M   'P 1'
#
loop_
_entity.id
_entity.type
_entity.pdbx_description
1 polymer ?
#
loop_
_entity_poly.entity_id
_entity_poly.type
_entity_poly.pdbx_seq_one_letter_code
_entity_poly.pdbx_strand_id
1 'polypeptide(L)' 'RIGDSLRSQLDPDAVGALRSLAGSRYDLTDRNNDIILEYRKQEVTCQ' A
#
# COMPACT_ATOMS: atom_id res chain seq x y z
N ARG A 1 6.07 8.04 11.45
CA ARG A 1 5.14 8.59 10.43
C ARG A 1 5.64 9.97 10.03
N ILE A 2 5.13 10.55 8.94
CA ILE A 2 5.47 11.95 8.61
C ILE A 2 5.02 12.85 9.76
N GLY A 3 5.94 13.63 10.32
CA GLY A 3 5.71 14.45 11.53
C GLY A 3 6.21 13.83 12.84
N ASP A 4 6.50 12.53 12.89
CA ASP A 4 7.17 11.89 14.03
C ASP A 4 8.68 12.03 13.91
N SER A 5 9.37 12.08 15.06
CA SER A 5 10.84 12.04 15.09
C SER A 5 11.39 10.77 14.42
N LEU A 6 12.59 10.85 13.85
CA LEU A 6 13.27 9.66 13.32
C LEU A 6 13.52 8.60 14.42
N ARG A 7 13.84 9.04 15.63
CA ARG A 7 14.09 8.14 16.78
C ARG A 7 12.88 7.26 17.09
N SER A 8 11.68 7.84 17.13
CA SER A 8 10.45 7.08 17.39
C SER A 8 10.03 6.17 16.24
N GLN A 9 10.53 6.39 15.03
CA GLN A 9 10.30 5.48 13.89
C GLN A 9 11.23 4.26 13.93
N LEU A 10 12.39 4.38 14.59
CA LEU A 10 13.38 3.32 14.75
C LEU A 10 13.23 2.55 16.08
N ASP A 11 12.27 2.95 16.91
CA ASP A 11 12.02 2.34 18.22
C ASP A 11 11.13 1.09 18.07
N PRO A 12 11.59 -0.11 18.45
CA PRO A 12 10.78 -1.33 18.38
C PRO A 12 9.54 -1.29 19.29
N ASP A 13 9.59 -0.56 20.41
CA ASP A 13 8.46 -0.46 21.34
C ASP A 13 7.29 0.33 20.74
N ALA A 14 7.56 1.20 19.76
CA ALA A 14 6.55 1.99 19.07
C ALA A 14 5.66 1.16 18.11
N VAL A 15 6.07 -0.07 17.76
CA VAL A 15 5.34 -0.95 16.83
C VAL A 15 3.96 -1.35 17.36
N GLY A 16 3.83 -1.56 18.67
CA GLY A 16 2.55 -1.92 19.29
C GLY A 16 1.50 -0.82 19.11
N ALA A 17 1.89 0.45 19.30
CA ALA A 17 1.02 1.59 19.10
C ALA A 17 0.65 1.81 17.63
N LEU A 18 1.56 1.49 16.69
CA LEU A 18 1.30 1.59 15.25
C LEU A 18 0.15 0.68 14.80
N ARG A 19 0.03 -0.52 15.37
CA ARG A 19 -1.02 -1.50 15.05
C ARG A 19 -2.38 -1.23 15.71
N SER A 20 -2.48 -0.18 16.51
CA SER A 20 -3.77 0.23 17.09
C SER A 20 -4.68 0.89 16.04
N LEU A 21 -5.99 0.92 16.28
CA LEU A 21 -6.97 1.63 15.45
C LEU A 21 -6.59 3.11 15.23
N ALA A 22 -6.18 3.80 16.30
CA ALA A 22 -5.74 5.18 16.22
C ALA A 22 -4.43 5.32 15.43
N GLY A 23 -3.59 4.28 15.46
CA GLY A 23 -2.32 4.24 14.77
C GLY A 23 -2.40 3.95 13.27
N SER A 24 -3.38 3.14 12.86
CA SER A 24 -3.61 2.73 11.47
C SER A 24 -4.38 3.76 10.63
N ARG A 25 -4.84 4.86 11.25
CA ARG A 25 -5.64 5.90 10.57
C ARG A 25 -4.97 6.56 9.36
N TYR A 26 -3.65 6.43 9.24
CA TYR A 26 -2.83 6.97 8.16
C TYR A 26 -2.20 5.88 7.29
N ASP A 27 -2.58 4.61 7.49
CA ASP A 27 -2.06 3.52 6.69
C ASP A 27 -2.59 3.65 5.26
N LEU A 28 -1.81 3.13 4.31
CA LEU A 28 -2.23 3.06 2.92
C LEU A 28 -3.41 2.09 2.79
N THR A 29 -4.27 2.32 1.80
CA THR A 29 -5.36 1.40 1.51
C THR A 29 -4.81 0.05 1.10
N ASP A 30 -5.20 -1.00 1.82
CA ASP A 30 -4.83 -2.38 1.50
C ASP A 30 -5.61 -2.88 0.28
N ARG A 31 -4.98 -2.80 -0.90
CA ARG A 31 -5.54 -3.15 -2.21
C ARG A 31 -4.41 -3.61 -3.14
N ASN A 32 -4.73 -4.44 -4.13
CA ASN A 32 -3.83 -4.68 -5.26
C ASN A 32 -3.90 -3.50 -6.24
N ASN A 33 -2.80 -2.74 -6.36
CA ASN A 33 -2.69 -1.62 -7.28
C ASN A 33 -2.10 -2.02 -8.65
N ASP A 34 -1.75 -3.29 -8.84
CA ASP A 34 -1.26 -3.79 -10.12
C ASP A 34 -2.41 -3.89 -11.12
N ILE A 35 -2.18 -3.35 -12.32
CA ILE A 35 -3.13 -3.46 -13.42
C ILE A 35 -2.98 -4.86 -14.00
N ILE A 36 -3.93 -5.74 -13.66
CA ILE A 36 -4.00 -7.08 -14.23
C ILE A 36 -4.50 -6.95 -15.66
N LEU A 37 -3.60 -7.19 -16.62
CA LEU A 37 -3.92 -7.19 -18.04
C LEU A 37 -4.18 -8.62 -18.51
N GLU A 38 -5.33 -8.83 -19.13
CA GLU A 38 -5.62 -10.06 -19.86
C GLU A 38 -5.22 -9.91 -21.32
N TYR A 39 -4.51 -10.89 -21.85
CA TYR A 39 -4.19 -10.93 -23.28
C TYR A 39 -5.37 -11.50 -24.07
N ARG A 40 -5.82 -10.76 -25.09
CA ARG A 40 -6.72 -11.27 -26.13
C ARG A 40 -6.09 -11.04 -27.50
N LYS A 41 -5.81 -12.11 -28.24
CA LYS A 41 -5.37 -12.02 -29.64
C LYS A 41 -6.50 -11.41 -30.47
N GLN A 42 -6.27 -10.24 -31.07
CA GLN A 42 -7.20 -9.60 -31.99
C GLN A 42 -6.81 -9.96 -33.42
N GLU A 43 -7.64 -10.75 -34.10
CA GLU A 43 -7.45 -11.00 -35.55
C GLU A 43 -8.00 -9.81 -36.33
N VAL A 44 -7.10 -8.95 -36.78
CA VAL A 44 -7.41 -7.92 -37.78
C VAL A 44 -7.53 -8.60 -39.13
N THR A 45 -8.72 -9.07 -39.47
CA THR A 45 -9.06 -9.42 -40.85
C THR A 45 -9.22 -8.12 -41.63
N CYS A 46 -8.27 -7.84 -42.52
CA CYS A 46 -8.41 -6.80 -43.53
C CYS A 46 -9.55 -7.21 -44.47
N GLN A 47 -10.67 -6.47 -44.44
CA GLN A 47 -11.66 -6.45 -45.52
C GLN A 47 -11.36 -5.29 -46.46
#